data_AF-A0A8I0HCG2-F1
#
_entry.id   AF-A0A8I0HCG2-F1
#
_cell.length_a   1.000
_cell.length_b   1.000
_cell.length_c   1.000
_cell.angle_alpha   90.00
_cell.angle_beta   90.00
_cell.angle_gamma   90.00
#
_symmetry.space_group_name_H-M   'P 1'
#
loop_
_entity.id
_entity.type
_entity.pdbx_description
1 polymer ?
#
loop_
_entity_poly.entity_id
_entity_poly.type
_entity_poly.pdbx_seq_one_letter_code
_entity_poly.pdbx_strand_id
1 'polypeptide(L)'
;MRTSKFTETQIIATLKQADAGVPVKDICRQVSISTATYYQWKSKYGGLEASELRRVKELESENAKLKRVYAELALDNAAMKDLIGKKTLGPARKREAVRFLIEVHARPLRRSCACVGLSRAAWYAPPLDWTVRDAELIAEIARYVEAHPSRGFWKCSDYLRKQQPGWNPKRIYRVYKAMKLNLRRAAKRRLPKRERVPLYVPRLPDTVWSVDFMSDALACGRRFRTFNVVDDFNREALHIEVDTSINSQRLVRVRPDQTRSWLAAGGALGQRPRVPGRSVHQLAQDQWRRTAVHPAGKPNQNAFIERFNRTFREEVLDLNLFACLDEVREAAHWWMIDYNQARSHDSLGGMTPVEYRNKYAESSTFEVPA
;
A
#
# COMPACT_ATOMS: atom_id res chain seq x y z
N MET A 1 34.03 -23.01 56.42
CA MET A 1 34.26 -22.00 57.48
C MET A 1 33.23 -22.25 58.58
N ARG A 2 33.62 -22.50 59.83
CA ARG A 2 32.64 -22.74 60.92
C ARG A 2 31.77 -21.49 61.08
N THR A 3 30.46 -21.63 60.99
CA THR A 3 29.51 -20.54 61.20
C THR A 3 29.57 -20.09 62.67
N SER A 4 29.81 -18.80 62.90
CA SER A 4 29.78 -18.22 64.24
C SER A 4 28.42 -18.49 64.90
N LYS A 5 28.40 -18.80 66.20
CA LYS A 5 27.17 -18.95 66.99
C LYS A 5 26.44 -17.61 67.22
N PHE A 6 27.13 -16.49 67.00
CA PHE A 6 26.61 -15.14 67.21
C PHE A 6 26.35 -14.45 65.88
N THR A 7 25.21 -13.78 65.76
CA THR A 7 24.91 -12.90 64.62
C THR A 7 25.75 -11.63 64.72
N GLU A 8 26.09 -11.03 63.58
CA GLU A 8 26.93 -9.82 63.58
C GLU A 8 26.26 -8.63 64.30
N THR A 9 24.93 -8.59 64.34
CA THR A 9 24.18 -7.62 65.16
C THR A 9 24.31 -7.88 66.66
N GLN A 10 24.37 -9.15 67.09
CA GLN A 10 24.65 -9.51 68.49
C GLN A 10 26.09 -9.14 68.85
N ILE A 11 27.05 -9.38 67.95
CA ILE A 11 28.45 -8.98 68.13
C ILE A 11 28.55 -7.46 68.35
N ILE A 12 27.95 -6.64 67.49
CA ILE A 12 27.96 -5.18 67.65
C ILE A 12 27.27 -4.74 68.94
N ALA A 13 26.15 -5.36 69.32
CA ALA A 13 25.48 -5.05 70.59
C ALA A 13 26.38 -5.34 71.82
N THR A 14 27.17 -6.41 71.78
CA THR A 14 28.13 -6.74 72.85
C THR A 14 29.32 -5.79 72.90
N LEU A 15 29.78 -5.27 71.75
CA LEU A 15 30.84 -4.26 71.69
C LEU A 15 30.36 -2.92 72.27
N LYS A 16 29.10 -2.53 72.00
CA LYS A 16 28.50 -1.30 72.55
C LYS A 16 28.38 -1.29 74.07
N GLN A 17 28.26 -2.46 74.73
CA GLN A 17 28.26 -2.54 76.19
C GLN A 17 29.60 -2.06 76.78
N ALA A 18 30.71 -2.29 76.07
CA ALA A 18 32.02 -1.81 76.49
C ALA A 18 32.19 -0.31 76.24
N ASP A 19 31.65 0.20 75.12
CA ASP A 19 31.64 1.64 74.84
C ASP A 19 30.76 2.42 75.83
N ALA A 20 29.75 1.76 76.42
CA ALA A 20 28.93 2.28 77.51
C ALA A 20 29.60 2.17 78.91
N GLY A 21 30.86 1.70 78.98
CA GLY A 21 31.67 1.69 80.20
C GLY A 21 31.69 0.37 80.98
N VAL A 22 31.06 -0.72 80.50
CA VAL A 22 31.11 -2.02 81.18
C VAL A 22 32.49 -2.67 81.00
N PRO A 23 33.14 -3.19 82.05
CA PRO A 23 34.45 -3.85 81.93
C PRO A 23 34.41 -5.05 80.98
N VAL A 24 35.39 -5.12 80.06
CA VAL A 24 35.50 -6.18 79.04
C VAL A 24 35.51 -7.60 79.63
N LYS A 25 36.08 -7.78 80.82
CA LYS A 25 36.11 -9.08 81.53
C LYS A 25 34.71 -9.57 81.91
N ASP A 26 33.79 -8.65 82.24
CA ASP A 26 32.42 -8.99 82.66
C ASP A 26 31.53 -9.27 81.45
N ILE A 27 31.71 -8.53 80.35
CA ILE A 27 31.05 -8.81 79.05
C ILE A 27 31.44 -10.20 78.53
N CYS A 28 32.74 -10.54 78.61
CA CYS A 28 33.22 -11.86 78.19
C CYS A 28 32.60 -13.00 79.01
N ARG A 29 32.39 -12.80 80.31
CA ARG A 29 31.70 -13.76 81.19
C ARG A 29 30.21 -13.86 80.87
N GLN A 30 29.53 -12.74 80.67
CA GLN A 30 28.09 -12.70 80.39
C GLN A 30 27.73 -13.34 79.04
N VAL A 31 28.52 -13.08 78.00
CA VAL A 31 28.30 -13.58 76.64
C VAL A 31 28.99 -14.95 76.43
N SER A 32 29.73 -15.45 77.43
CA SER A 32 30.48 -16.71 77.38
C SER A 32 31.47 -16.78 76.20
N ILE A 33 32.29 -15.73 76.03
CA ILE A 33 33.33 -15.61 75.00
C ILE A 33 34.70 -15.36 75.63
N SER A 34 35.78 -15.72 74.93
CA SER A 34 37.13 -15.40 75.39
C SER A 34 37.48 -13.93 75.14
N THR A 35 38.37 -13.37 75.95
CA THR A 35 38.90 -12.00 75.77
C THR A 35 39.54 -11.82 74.39
N ALA A 36 40.25 -12.83 73.88
CA ALA A 36 40.82 -12.82 72.53
C ALA A 36 39.72 -12.69 71.44
N THR A 37 38.59 -13.40 71.60
CA THR A 37 37.45 -13.31 70.68
C THR A 37 36.84 -11.92 70.69
N TYR A 38 36.71 -11.31 71.88
CA TYR A 38 36.21 -9.94 72.03
C TYR A 38 37.10 -8.92 71.28
N TYR A 39 38.43 -8.97 71.44
CA TYR A 39 39.31 -8.03 70.75
C TYR A 39 39.36 -8.29 69.23
N GLN A 40 39.21 -9.54 68.78
CA GLN A 40 39.02 -9.86 67.36
C GLN A 40 37.72 -9.26 66.80
N TRP A 41 36.62 -9.31 67.57
CA TRP A 41 35.36 -8.66 67.20
C TRP A 41 35.50 -7.13 67.20
N LYS A 42 36.17 -6.55 68.21
CA LYS A 42 36.42 -5.11 68.29
C LYS A 42 37.27 -4.62 67.10
N SER A 43 38.26 -5.39 66.66
CA SER A 43 39.07 -5.05 65.48
C SER A 43 38.26 -5.10 64.18
N LYS A 44 37.23 -5.95 64.08
CA LYS A 44 36.47 -6.19 62.84
C LYS A 44 35.17 -5.38 62.75
N TYR A 45 34.53 -5.12 63.88
CA TYR A 45 33.21 -4.49 63.97
C TYR A 45 33.19 -3.27 64.91
N GLY A 46 34.33 -2.89 65.51
CA GLY A 46 34.42 -1.71 66.37
C GLY A 46 34.21 -0.43 65.58
N GLY A 47 33.41 0.50 66.13
CA GLY A 47 33.06 1.76 65.49
C GLY A 47 31.93 1.67 64.46
N LEU A 48 31.37 0.49 64.19
CA LEU A 48 30.21 0.30 63.32
C LEU A 48 28.92 0.22 64.13
N GLU A 49 27.92 1.01 63.76
CA GLU A 49 26.57 0.82 64.27
C GLU A 49 25.90 -0.42 63.65
N ALA A 50 24.98 -1.04 64.40
CA ALA A 50 24.16 -2.14 63.87
C ALA A 50 23.26 -1.69 62.71
N SER A 51 22.91 -0.40 62.66
CA SER A 51 22.20 0.27 61.55
C SER A 51 23.08 0.38 60.30
N GLU A 52 24.34 0.79 60.46
CA GLU A 52 25.34 0.90 59.38
C GLU A 52 25.69 -0.47 58.79
N LEU A 53 25.88 -1.50 59.61
CA LEU A 53 26.15 -2.85 59.12
C LEU A 53 24.99 -3.40 58.27
N ARG A 54 23.73 -3.13 58.67
CA ARG A 54 22.55 -3.50 57.88
C ARG A 54 22.53 -2.76 56.54
N ARG A 55 22.81 -1.47 56.53
CA ARG A 55 22.87 -0.64 55.32
C ARG A 55 23.96 -1.12 54.36
N VAL A 56 25.15 -1.47 54.87
CA VAL A 56 26.25 -1.99 54.04
C VAL A 56 25.83 -3.31 53.38
N LYS A 57 25.21 -4.23 54.12
CA LYS A 57 24.71 -5.49 53.55
C LYS A 57 23.62 -5.30 52.51
N GLU A 58 22.70 -4.38 52.75
CA GLU A 58 21.64 -4.04 51.80
C GLU A 58 22.27 -3.50 50.51
N LEU A 59 23.18 -2.54 50.61
CA LEU A 59 23.93 -1.98 49.48
C LEU A 59 24.76 -3.05 48.74
N GLU A 60 25.41 -3.96 49.45
CA GLU A 60 26.13 -5.08 48.83
C GLU A 60 25.17 -6.00 48.05
N SER A 61 24.00 -6.29 48.61
CA SER A 61 22.97 -7.10 47.97
C SER A 61 22.41 -6.42 46.72
N GLU A 62 22.17 -5.11 46.78
CA GLU A 62 21.73 -4.30 45.66
C GLU A 62 22.79 -4.20 44.58
N ASN A 63 24.04 -3.94 44.95
CA ASN A 63 25.16 -3.86 44.03
C ASN A 63 25.38 -5.21 43.33
N ALA A 64 25.25 -6.33 44.04
CA ALA A 64 25.30 -7.67 43.44
C ALA A 64 24.14 -7.92 42.45
N LYS A 65 22.92 -7.44 42.76
CA LYS A 65 21.78 -7.49 41.83
C LYS A 65 22.03 -6.61 40.61
N LEU A 66 22.49 -5.38 40.80
CA LEU A 66 22.76 -4.41 39.73
C LEU A 66 23.87 -4.90 38.80
N LYS A 67 24.96 -5.44 39.33
CA LYS A 67 26.04 -6.04 38.51
C LYS A 67 25.53 -7.16 37.63
N ARG A 68 24.66 -8.04 38.15
CA ARG A 68 24.03 -9.10 37.35
C ARG A 68 23.16 -8.52 36.24
N VAL A 69 22.26 -7.60 36.56
CA VAL A 69 21.38 -6.96 35.57
C VAL A 69 22.18 -6.21 34.51
N TYR A 70 23.22 -5.47 34.90
CA TYR A 70 24.08 -4.73 33.99
C TYR A 70 24.83 -5.67 33.04
N ALA A 71 25.41 -6.76 33.55
CA ALA A 71 26.09 -7.74 32.70
C ALA A 71 25.13 -8.37 31.68
N GLU A 72 23.91 -8.71 32.11
CA GLU A 72 22.89 -9.26 31.22
C GLU A 72 22.47 -8.26 30.12
N LEU A 73 22.25 -7.00 30.49
CA LEU A 73 21.89 -5.92 29.58
C LEU A 73 23.04 -5.58 28.62
N ALA A 74 24.29 -5.58 29.09
CA ALA A 74 25.47 -5.35 28.26
C ALA A 74 25.60 -6.41 27.18
N LEU A 75 25.37 -7.69 27.51
CA LEU A 75 25.35 -8.78 26.55
C LEU A 75 24.21 -8.64 25.53
N ASP A 76 23.00 -8.26 25.96
CA ASP A 76 21.88 -8.01 25.03
C ASP A 76 22.18 -6.82 24.10
N ASN A 77 22.76 -5.74 24.62
CA ASN A 77 23.14 -4.58 23.83
C ASN A 77 24.21 -4.90 22.78
N ALA A 78 25.23 -5.69 23.13
CA ALA A 78 26.25 -6.13 22.18
C ALA A 78 25.61 -6.95 21.05
N ALA A 79 24.81 -7.95 21.40
CA ALA A 79 24.14 -8.81 20.43
C ALA A 79 23.15 -8.03 19.52
N MET A 80 22.46 -7.03 20.07
CA MET A 80 21.57 -6.17 19.30
C MET A 80 22.32 -5.22 18.36
N LYS A 81 23.47 -4.68 18.75
CA LYS A 81 24.30 -3.85 17.87
C LYS A 81 24.76 -4.63 16.64
N ASP A 82 25.13 -5.90 16.80
CA ASP A 82 25.52 -6.77 15.70
C ASP A 82 24.31 -7.12 14.79
N LEU A 83 23.11 -7.16 15.36
CA LEU A 83 21.86 -7.40 14.61
C LEU A 83 21.36 -6.16 13.84
N ILE A 84 21.51 -4.94 14.39
CA ILE A 84 20.91 -3.69 13.87
C ILE A 84 21.36 -3.35 12.44
N GLY A 85 22.48 -3.90 11.95
CA GLY A 85 22.87 -3.79 10.54
C GLY A 85 21.86 -4.39 9.54
N LYS A 86 20.88 -5.20 10.01
CA LYS A 86 19.91 -5.91 9.17
C LYS A 86 18.48 -5.54 9.57
N LYS A 87 17.70 -4.93 8.65
CA LYS A 87 16.26 -4.66 8.90
C LYS A 87 15.46 -5.97 9.07
N THR A 88 15.11 -6.29 10.31
CA THR A 88 14.34 -7.47 10.74
C THR A 88 12.82 -7.28 10.59
N LEU A 89 12.37 -6.90 9.39
CA LEU A 89 10.94 -6.72 9.11
C LEU A 89 10.29 -8.07 8.72
N GLY A 90 9.34 -8.52 9.53
CA GLY A 90 8.48 -9.68 9.27
C GLY A 90 8.84 -10.95 10.05
N PRO A 91 7.90 -11.90 10.24
CA PRO A 91 8.10 -13.08 11.10
C PRO A 91 9.29 -13.96 10.70
N ALA A 92 9.51 -14.18 9.39
CA ALA A 92 10.61 -15.01 8.90
C ALA A 92 11.99 -14.41 9.26
N ARG A 93 12.23 -13.13 8.93
CA ARG A 93 13.46 -12.43 9.30
C ARG A 93 13.65 -12.30 10.81
N LYS A 94 12.56 -12.14 11.56
CA LYS A 94 12.60 -12.17 13.03
C LYS A 94 13.06 -13.53 13.56
N ARG A 95 12.65 -14.64 12.94
CA ARG A 95 13.16 -15.98 13.31
C ARG A 95 14.65 -16.13 12.97
N GLU A 96 15.09 -15.69 11.80
CA GLU A 96 16.51 -15.69 11.44
C GLU A 96 17.35 -14.88 12.45
N ALA A 97 16.85 -13.71 12.86
CA ALA A 97 17.48 -12.90 13.89
C ALA A 97 17.55 -13.60 15.25
N VAL A 98 16.46 -14.26 15.67
CA VAL A 98 16.45 -15.04 16.92
C VAL A 98 17.43 -16.22 16.84
N ARG A 99 17.55 -16.92 15.69
CA ARG A 99 18.57 -17.96 15.47
C ARG A 99 19.97 -17.39 15.63
N PHE A 100 20.26 -16.26 14.98
CA PHE A 100 21.56 -15.59 15.08
C PHE A 100 21.93 -15.26 16.53
N LEU A 101 20.99 -14.72 17.33
CA LEU A 101 21.24 -14.43 18.74
C LEU A 101 21.51 -15.68 19.59
N ILE A 102 20.88 -16.80 19.25
CA ILE A 102 21.08 -18.08 19.96
C ILE A 102 22.41 -18.72 19.55
N GLU A 103 22.69 -18.80 18.25
CA GLU A 103 23.82 -19.55 17.69
C GLU A 103 25.14 -18.78 17.82
N VAL A 104 25.13 -17.46 17.59
CA VAL A 104 26.35 -16.63 17.56
C VAL A 104 26.64 -15.99 18.92
N HIS A 105 25.59 -15.50 19.59
CA HIS A 105 25.74 -14.80 20.88
C HIS A 105 25.37 -15.66 22.10
N ALA A 106 25.07 -16.95 21.90
CA ALA A 106 24.70 -17.89 22.95
C ALA A 106 23.57 -17.36 23.88
N ARG A 107 22.65 -16.53 23.35
CA ARG A 107 21.58 -15.93 24.15
C ARG A 107 20.43 -16.92 24.34
N PRO A 108 19.83 -17.00 25.54
CA PRO A 108 18.66 -17.86 25.76
C PRO A 108 17.47 -17.45 24.88
N LEU A 109 16.75 -18.43 24.33
CA LEU A 109 15.60 -18.21 23.42
C LEU A 109 14.62 -17.15 23.93
N ARG A 110 14.26 -17.17 25.22
CA ARG A 110 13.34 -16.18 25.81
C ARG A 110 13.85 -14.75 25.62
N ARG A 111 15.14 -14.50 25.87
CA ARG A 111 15.76 -13.18 25.70
C ARG A 111 15.89 -12.83 24.23
N SER A 112 16.38 -13.75 23.41
CA SER A 112 16.49 -13.57 21.96
C SER A 112 15.15 -13.17 21.32
N CYS A 113 14.06 -13.85 21.69
CA CYS A 113 12.70 -13.50 21.30
C CYS A 113 12.27 -12.10 21.77
N ALA A 114 12.58 -11.74 23.02
CA ALA A 114 12.26 -10.42 23.59
C ALA A 114 13.02 -9.29 22.86
N CYS A 115 14.32 -9.47 22.63
CA CYS A 115 15.18 -8.52 21.92
C CYS A 115 14.68 -8.23 20.49
N VAL A 116 14.15 -9.25 19.79
CA VAL A 116 13.64 -9.12 18.41
C VAL A 116 12.15 -8.76 18.34
N GLY A 117 11.43 -8.84 19.46
CA GLY A 117 9.98 -8.66 19.52
C GLY A 117 9.23 -9.76 18.75
N LEU A 118 9.61 -11.03 18.94
CA LEU A 118 8.92 -12.21 18.43
C LEU A 118 8.38 -13.03 19.61
N SER A 119 7.10 -13.39 19.61
CA SER A 119 6.56 -14.25 20.67
C SER A 119 7.12 -15.67 20.58
N ARG A 120 7.31 -16.34 21.72
CA ARG A 120 7.78 -17.74 21.75
C ARG A 120 6.82 -18.70 21.04
N ALA A 121 5.51 -18.45 21.12
CA ALA A 121 4.53 -19.22 20.35
C ALA A 121 4.76 -19.06 18.84
N ALA A 122 5.01 -17.83 18.36
CA ALA A 122 5.32 -17.59 16.96
C ALA A 122 6.70 -18.11 16.52
N TRP A 123 7.60 -18.40 17.46
CA TRP A 123 8.86 -19.10 17.17
C TRP A 123 8.63 -20.58 16.87
N TYR A 124 7.87 -21.27 17.73
CA TYR A 124 7.60 -22.70 17.60
C TYR A 124 6.55 -23.04 16.54
N ALA A 125 5.61 -22.15 16.25
CA ALA A 125 4.63 -22.36 15.20
C ALA A 125 5.34 -22.60 13.85
N PRO A 126 4.97 -23.60 13.05
CA PRO A 126 5.52 -23.74 11.70
C PRO A 126 5.17 -22.48 10.89
N PRO A 127 6.11 -21.93 10.09
CA PRO A 127 5.77 -20.81 9.23
C PRO A 127 4.79 -21.32 8.17
N LEU A 128 3.59 -20.73 8.10
CA LEU A 128 2.73 -20.99 6.94
C LEU A 128 3.42 -20.46 5.69
N ASP A 129 3.44 -21.28 4.65
CA ASP A 129 3.77 -20.80 3.31
C ASP A 129 2.79 -19.68 2.95
N TRP A 130 3.32 -18.61 2.35
CA TRP A 130 2.52 -17.47 1.94
C TRP A 130 1.48 -17.87 0.88
N THR A 131 1.78 -18.90 0.09
CA THR A 131 0.84 -19.49 -0.88
C THR A 131 -0.43 -20.01 -0.21
N VAL A 132 -0.29 -20.63 0.96
CA VAL A 132 -1.41 -21.15 1.76
C VAL A 132 -2.10 -20.00 2.51
N ARG A 133 -1.33 -19.12 3.16
CA ARG A 133 -1.88 -18.00 3.93
C ARG A 133 -2.70 -17.03 3.06
N ASP A 134 -2.21 -16.76 1.85
CA ASP A 134 -2.78 -15.78 0.94
C ASP A 134 -3.52 -16.44 -0.24
N ALA A 135 -3.91 -17.72 -0.12
CA ALA A 135 -4.51 -18.51 -1.19
C ALA A 135 -5.71 -17.82 -1.87
N GLU A 136 -6.64 -17.29 -1.08
CA GLU A 136 -7.81 -16.54 -1.58
C GLU A 136 -7.41 -15.31 -2.41
N LEU A 137 -6.46 -14.53 -1.89
CA LEU A 137 -5.95 -13.34 -2.57
C LEU A 137 -5.18 -13.71 -3.85
N ILE A 138 -4.43 -14.81 -3.83
CA ILE A 138 -3.71 -15.33 -5.00
C ILE A 138 -4.70 -15.74 -6.09
N ALA A 139 -5.74 -16.49 -5.74
CA ALA A 139 -6.77 -16.92 -6.68
C ALA A 139 -7.47 -15.73 -7.34
N GLU A 140 -7.82 -14.71 -6.56
CA GLU A 140 -8.51 -13.54 -7.08
C GLU A 140 -7.60 -12.63 -7.93
N ILE A 141 -6.32 -12.47 -7.54
CA ILE A 141 -5.33 -11.79 -8.39
C ILE A 141 -5.16 -12.53 -9.72
N ALA A 142 -5.03 -13.87 -9.67
CA ALA A 142 -4.85 -14.69 -10.86
C ALA A 142 -6.05 -14.54 -11.81
N ARG A 143 -7.27 -14.68 -11.28
CA ARG A 143 -8.52 -14.48 -12.03
C ARG A 143 -8.59 -13.10 -12.70
N TYR A 144 -8.23 -12.05 -11.97
CA TYR A 144 -8.24 -10.69 -12.52
C TYR A 144 -7.21 -10.50 -13.64
N VAL A 145 -5.99 -10.99 -13.45
CA VAL A 145 -4.90 -10.82 -14.42
C VAL A 145 -5.12 -11.68 -15.66
N GLU A 146 -5.69 -12.87 -15.52
CA GLU A 146 -6.08 -13.70 -16.66
C GLU A 146 -7.13 -13.01 -17.52
N ALA A 147 -8.14 -12.41 -16.89
CA ALA A 147 -9.16 -11.63 -17.59
C ALA A 147 -8.64 -10.30 -18.16
N HIS A 148 -7.60 -9.70 -17.56
CA HIS A 148 -7.07 -8.39 -17.96
C HIS A 148 -5.54 -8.32 -17.94
N PRO A 149 -4.83 -9.01 -18.87
CA PRO A 149 -3.38 -9.17 -18.80
C PRO A 149 -2.56 -7.88 -18.89
N SER A 150 -3.08 -6.87 -19.61
CA SER A 150 -2.42 -5.57 -19.78
C SER A 150 -2.64 -4.60 -18.60
N ARG A 151 -3.52 -4.94 -17.66
CA ARG A 151 -3.79 -4.11 -16.48
C ARG A 151 -2.77 -4.37 -15.37
N GLY A 152 -1.99 -3.35 -15.05
CA GLY A 152 -0.98 -3.44 -14.00
C GLY A 152 -1.54 -3.41 -12.57
N PHE A 153 -0.62 -3.50 -11.60
CA PHE A 153 -0.91 -3.56 -10.16
C PHE A 153 -1.98 -2.57 -9.67
N TRP A 154 -1.96 -1.31 -10.10
CA TRP A 154 -2.89 -0.30 -9.59
C TRP A 154 -4.35 -0.64 -9.95
N LYS A 155 -4.61 -1.08 -11.17
CA LYS A 155 -5.96 -1.47 -11.61
C LYS A 155 -6.44 -2.72 -10.90
N CYS A 156 -5.57 -3.71 -10.77
CA CYS A 156 -5.84 -4.90 -9.96
C CYS A 156 -6.15 -4.53 -8.50
N SER A 157 -5.33 -3.69 -7.87
CA SER A 157 -5.54 -3.29 -6.48
C SER A 157 -6.83 -2.50 -6.27
N ASP A 158 -7.21 -1.62 -7.20
CA ASP A 158 -8.46 -0.88 -7.11
C ASP A 158 -9.66 -1.83 -7.24
N TYR A 159 -9.64 -2.72 -8.23
CA TYR A 159 -10.66 -3.74 -8.44
C TYR A 159 -10.87 -4.60 -7.20
N LEU A 160 -9.79 -5.17 -6.66
CA LEU A 160 -9.83 -6.03 -5.49
C LEU A 160 -10.38 -5.32 -4.26
N ARG A 161 -10.04 -4.03 -4.08
CA ARG A 161 -10.50 -3.25 -2.93
C ARG A 161 -11.95 -2.82 -3.04
N LYS A 162 -12.50 -2.68 -4.25
CA LYS A 162 -13.94 -2.48 -4.46
C LYS A 162 -14.73 -3.71 -4.04
N GLN A 163 -14.23 -4.91 -4.35
CA GLN A 163 -14.86 -6.18 -3.96
C GLN A 163 -14.67 -6.50 -2.47
N GLN A 164 -13.47 -6.28 -1.94
CA GLN A 164 -13.09 -6.60 -0.57
C GLN A 164 -12.37 -5.42 0.09
N PRO A 165 -13.11 -4.45 0.67
CA PRO A 165 -12.52 -3.25 1.30
C PRO A 165 -11.54 -3.54 2.44
N GLY A 166 -11.66 -4.71 3.09
CA GLY A 166 -10.77 -5.16 4.16
C GLY A 166 -9.37 -5.56 3.69
N TRP A 167 -9.14 -5.72 2.38
CA TRP A 167 -7.84 -6.11 1.86
C TRP A 167 -6.84 -4.94 1.85
N ASN A 168 -5.78 -5.09 2.65
CA ASN A 168 -4.74 -4.07 2.75
C ASN A 168 -3.93 -3.94 1.44
N PRO A 169 -3.80 -2.74 0.84
CA PRO A 169 -3.04 -2.53 -0.40
C PRO A 169 -1.59 -3.04 -0.33
N LYS A 170 -0.94 -2.93 0.84
CA LYS A 170 0.43 -3.42 1.06
C LYS A 170 0.50 -4.95 1.07
N ARG A 171 -0.58 -5.64 1.45
CA ARG A 171 -0.67 -7.12 1.35
C ARG A 171 -0.82 -7.51 -0.13
N ILE A 172 -1.76 -6.89 -0.85
CA ILE A 172 -1.96 -7.11 -2.29
C ILE A 172 -0.66 -6.93 -3.05
N TYR A 173 0.05 -5.81 -2.83
CA TYR A 173 1.32 -5.54 -3.49
C TYR A 173 2.40 -6.60 -3.25
N ARG A 174 2.52 -7.10 -2.01
CA ARG A 174 3.49 -8.14 -1.65
C ARG A 174 3.19 -9.45 -2.37
N VAL A 175 1.93 -9.86 -2.40
CA VAL A 175 1.48 -11.08 -3.09
C VAL A 175 1.66 -10.93 -4.60
N TYR A 176 1.20 -9.83 -5.19
CA TYR A 176 1.37 -9.51 -6.61
C TYR A 176 2.85 -9.56 -7.05
N LYS A 177 3.75 -9.01 -6.24
CA LYS A 177 5.20 -9.05 -6.50
C LYS A 177 5.77 -10.46 -6.34
N ALA A 178 5.32 -11.22 -5.34
CA ALA A 178 5.73 -12.61 -5.14
C ALA A 178 5.29 -13.52 -6.30
N MET A 179 4.11 -13.25 -6.88
CA MET A 179 3.60 -13.88 -8.11
C MET A 179 4.32 -13.41 -9.38
N LYS A 180 5.26 -12.46 -9.29
CA LYS A 180 6.07 -11.94 -10.41
C LYS A 180 5.25 -11.29 -11.55
N LEU A 181 4.10 -10.72 -11.24
CA LEU A 181 3.15 -10.14 -12.21
C LEU A 181 3.49 -8.71 -12.68
N ASN A 182 4.71 -8.23 -12.40
CA ASN A 182 5.07 -6.85 -12.75
C ASN A 182 5.26 -6.70 -14.25
N LEU A 183 4.47 -5.82 -14.87
CA LEU A 183 4.62 -5.47 -16.28
C LEU A 183 6.00 -4.87 -16.54
N ARG A 184 6.70 -5.40 -17.55
CA ARG A 184 8.02 -4.91 -17.95
C ARG A 184 7.86 -3.51 -18.55
N ARG A 185 8.64 -2.55 -18.06
CA ARG A 185 8.70 -1.21 -18.65
C ARG A 185 9.75 -1.20 -19.75
N ALA A 186 9.32 -0.98 -20.99
CA ALA A 186 10.25 -0.72 -22.09
C ALA A 186 11.05 0.57 -21.81
N ALA A 187 12.36 0.53 -22.06
CA ALA A 187 13.21 1.71 -21.96
C ALA A 187 12.76 2.73 -23.01
N LYS A 188 12.40 3.94 -22.58
CA LYS A 188 12.00 5.03 -23.48
C LYS A 188 13.17 5.97 -23.72
N ARG A 189 13.34 6.42 -24.96
CA ARG A 189 14.27 7.50 -25.31
C ARG A 189 13.93 8.74 -24.49
N ARG A 190 14.92 9.33 -23.81
CA ARG A 190 14.73 10.59 -23.07
C ARG A 190 14.55 11.73 -24.07
N LEU A 191 13.40 12.39 -24.04
CA LEU A 191 13.12 13.59 -24.81
C LEU A 191 13.24 14.83 -23.90
N PRO A 192 13.55 16.02 -24.44
CA PRO A 192 13.52 17.26 -23.67
C PRO A 192 12.19 17.46 -22.95
N LYS A 193 12.24 17.94 -21.71
CA LYS A 193 11.06 18.16 -20.88
C LYS A 193 10.26 19.34 -21.45
N ARG A 194 9.18 19.04 -22.18
CA ARG A 194 8.20 20.04 -22.65
C ARG A 194 7.43 20.61 -21.45
N GLU A 195 7.10 21.90 -21.53
CA GLU A 195 6.18 22.53 -20.57
C GLU A 195 4.79 21.90 -20.68
N ARG A 196 4.18 21.57 -19.55
CA ARG A 196 2.88 20.89 -19.51
C ARG A 196 1.77 21.93 -19.36
N VAL A 197 1.05 22.18 -20.45
CA VAL A 197 -0.17 23.01 -20.41
C VAL A 197 -1.35 22.12 -20.01
N PRO A 198 -2.13 22.48 -18.97
CA PRO A 198 -3.31 21.72 -18.60
C PRO A 198 -4.36 21.78 -19.71
N LEU A 199 -5.04 20.65 -19.92
CA LEU A 199 -6.11 20.54 -20.91
C LEU A 199 -7.39 21.14 -20.34
N TYR A 200 -8.19 21.73 -21.22
CA TYR A 200 -9.55 22.13 -20.87
C TYR A 200 -10.38 20.88 -20.58
N VAL A 201 -11.08 20.88 -19.45
CA VAL A 201 -12.04 19.83 -19.08
C VAL A 201 -13.40 20.53 -18.94
N PRO A 202 -14.44 20.09 -19.66
CA PRO A 202 -15.79 20.63 -19.53
C PRO A 202 -16.31 20.49 -18.09
N ARG A 203 -17.30 21.29 -17.70
CA ARG A 203 -17.93 21.20 -16.38
C ARG A 203 -19.08 20.20 -16.30
N LEU A 204 -19.68 19.88 -17.44
CA LEU A 204 -20.84 19.01 -17.57
C LEU A 204 -20.52 17.86 -18.53
N PRO A 205 -21.15 16.69 -18.34
CA PRO A 205 -21.08 15.61 -19.31
C PRO A 205 -21.72 16.04 -20.64
N ASP A 206 -21.44 15.29 -21.69
CA ASP A 206 -22.07 15.40 -23.01
C ASP A 206 -21.89 16.79 -23.66
N THR A 207 -20.87 17.56 -23.25
CA THR A 207 -20.61 18.93 -23.73
C THR A 207 -19.52 19.00 -24.80
N VAL A 208 -18.39 18.32 -24.59
CA VAL A 208 -17.27 18.26 -25.53
C VAL A 208 -16.83 16.81 -25.67
N TRP A 209 -16.66 16.36 -26.91
CA TRP A 209 -16.22 15.02 -27.22
C TRP A 209 -14.92 15.07 -28.00
N SER A 210 -13.97 14.23 -27.62
CA SER A 210 -12.79 13.94 -28.42
C SER A 210 -13.05 12.72 -29.29
N VAL A 211 -12.65 12.82 -30.56
CA VAL A 211 -12.83 11.74 -31.55
C VAL A 211 -11.54 11.51 -32.32
N ASP A 212 -11.27 10.25 -32.68
CA ASP A 212 -10.11 9.91 -33.49
C ASP A 212 -10.29 8.56 -34.18
N PHE A 213 -9.46 8.32 -35.20
CA PHE A 213 -9.41 7.06 -35.93
C PHE A 213 -8.20 6.23 -35.53
N MET A 214 -8.41 4.92 -35.39
CA MET A 214 -7.33 3.95 -35.33
C MET A 214 -7.35 3.05 -36.55
N SER A 215 -6.23 2.39 -36.83
CA SER A 215 -6.11 1.37 -37.87
C SER A 215 -5.44 0.14 -37.31
N ASP A 216 -5.87 -1.01 -37.80
CA ASP A 216 -5.32 -2.33 -37.49
C ASP A 216 -5.61 -3.32 -38.64
N ALA A 217 -5.22 -4.59 -38.50
CA ALA A 217 -5.41 -5.63 -39.50
C ALA A 217 -6.00 -6.91 -38.91
N LEU A 218 -6.86 -7.56 -39.70
CA LEU A 218 -7.33 -8.92 -39.42
C LEU A 218 -6.20 -9.93 -39.67
N ALA A 219 -6.35 -11.15 -39.16
CA ALA A 219 -5.41 -12.26 -39.36
C ALA A 219 -5.15 -12.56 -40.84
N CYS A 220 -6.12 -12.28 -41.72
CA CYS A 220 -5.98 -12.41 -43.18
C CYS A 220 -5.23 -11.24 -43.85
N GLY A 221 -4.74 -10.26 -43.09
CA GLY A 221 -4.02 -9.08 -43.59
C GLY A 221 -4.91 -7.92 -44.06
N ARG A 222 -6.23 -8.13 -44.15
CA ARG A 222 -7.17 -7.05 -44.51
C ARG A 222 -7.19 -6.01 -43.39
N ARG A 223 -6.92 -4.75 -43.75
CA ARG A 223 -6.94 -3.62 -42.82
C ARG A 223 -8.36 -3.21 -42.45
N PHE A 224 -8.53 -2.82 -41.21
CA PHE A 224 -9.74 -2.17 -40.72
C PHE A 224 -9.40 -0.91 -39.91
N ARG A 225 -10.43 -0.12 -39.63
CA ARG A 225 -10.35 1.10 -38.85
C ARG A 225 -11.37 1.07 -37.72
N THR A 226 -11.03 1.76 -36.65
CA THR A 226 -11.99 2.10 -35.60
C THR A 226 -12.16 3.62 -35.55
N PHE A 227 -13.38 4.08 -35.31
CA PHE A 227 -13.68 5.47 -35.01
C PHE A 227 -14.19 5.54 -33.57
N ASN A 228 -13.41 6.21 -32.74
CA ASN A 228 -13.56 6.19 -31.29
C ASN A 228 -14.11 7.55 -30.83
N VAL A 229 -15.10 7.53 -29.94
CA VAL A 229 -15.74 8.73 -29.38
C VAL A 229 -15.67 8.67 -27.87
N VAL A 230 -15.12 9.71 -27.25
CA VAL A 230 -14.95 9.81 -25.80
C VAL A 230 -15.45 11.16 -25.29
N ASP A 231 -16.10 11.14 -24.13
CA ASP A 231 -16.50 12.35 -23.41
C ASP A 231 -15.33 12.98 -22.63
N ASP A 232 -15.12 14.29 -22.82
CA ASP A 232 -13.99 14.99 -22.23
C ASP A 232 -14.16 15.36 -20.75
N PHE A 233 -15.36 15.24 -20.20
CA PHE A 233 -15.65 15.46 -18.79
C PHE A 233 -15.38 14.20 -17.97
N ASN A 234 -16.11 13.11 -18.22
CA ASN A 234 -16.04 11.88 -17.40
C ASN A 234 -15.20 10.76 -18.01
N ARG A 235 -14.60 10.96 -19.20
CA ARG A 235 -13.81 9.93 -19.92
C ARG A 235 -14.63 8.72 -20.37
N GLU A 236 -15.94 8.83 -20.45
CA GLU A 236 -16.82 7.76 -20.92
C GLU A 236 -16.55 7.47 -22.39
N ALA A 237 -16.38 6.19 -22.71
CA ALA A 237 -16.37 5.70 -24.08
C ALA A 237 -17.80 5.70 -24.59
N LEU A 238 -18.13 6.64 -25.47
CA LEU A 238 -19.49 6.83 -25.97
C LEU A 238 -19.80 5.89 -27.14
N HIS A 239 -18.83 5.68 -28.02
CA HIS A 239 -18.99 4.79 -29.18
C HIS A 239 -17.65 4.34 -29.75
N ILE A 240 -17.62 3.12 -30.30
CA ILE A 240 -16.50 2.59 -31.09
C ILE A 240 -17.10 1.98 -32.36
N GLU A 241 -16.95 2.68 -33.49
CA GLU A 241 -17.39 2.16 -34.78
C GLU A 241 -16.26 1.38 -35.44
N VAL A 242 -16.52 0.15 -35.87
CA VAL A 242 -15.52 -0.71 -36.52
C VAL A 242 -15.94 -1.05 -37.95
N ASP A 243 -15.08 -0.68 -38.91
CA ASP A 243 -15.23 -1.10 -40.30
C ASP A 243 -13.91 -1.08 -41.09
N THR A 244 -13.89 -1.73 -42.24
CA THR A 244 -12.83 -1.62 -43.24
C THR A 244 -12.73 -0.25 -43.88
N SER A 245 -13.86 0.47 -44.03
CA SER A 245 -13.86 1.87 -44.44
C SER A 245 -14.93 2.66 -43.69
N ILE A 246 -14.53 3.79 -43.11
CA ILE A 246 -15.44 4.69 -42.38
C ILE A 246 -15.53 5.97 -43.20
N ASN A 247 -16.59 6.06 -44.01
CA ASN A 247 -16.87 7.24 -44.83
C ASN A 247 -17.67 8.29 -44.05
N SER A 248 -17.76 9.50 -44.61
CA SER A 248 -18.46 10.62 -43.98
C SER A 248 -19.96 10.37 -43.77
N GLN A 249 -20.60 9.53 -44.60
CA GLN A 249 -22.00 9.15 -44.44
C GLN A 249 -22.22 8.22 -43.25
N ARG A 250 -21.27 7.32 -43.00
CA ARG A 250 -21.28 6.41 -41.86
C ARG A 250 -21.08 7.15 -40.55
N LEU A 251 -20.19 8.14 -40.50
CA LEU A 251 -20.02 9.01 -39.33
C LEU A 251 -21.31 9.73 -38.92
N VAL A 252 -22.15 10.12 -39.88
CA VAL A 252 -23.45 10.76 -39.61
C VAL A 252 -24.46 9.79 -38.99
N ARG A 253 -24.35 8.48 -39.32
CA ARG A 253 -25.18 7.40 -38.74
C ARG A 253 -24.68 6.95 -37.38
N VAL A 254 -23.37 7.03 -37.15
CA VAL A 254 -22.69 6.76 -35.87
C VAL A 254 -22.98 7.83 -34.80
N ARG A 255 -23.90 8.77 -35.07
CA ARG A 255 -24.48 9.55 -33.98
C ARG A 255 -25.07 8.56 -32.97
N PRO A 256 -24.65 8.60 -31.69
CA PRO A 256 -25.15 7.69 -30.68
C PRO A 256 -26.69 7.68 -30.72
N ASP A 257 -27.28 6.50 -30.85
CA ASP A 257 -28.71 6.31 -31.01
C ASP A 257 -29.50 6.96 -29.85
N GLN A 258 -30.28 7.98 -30.22
CA GLN A 258 -31.63 8.40 -29.78
C GLN A 258 -32.08 8.34 -28.30
N THR A 259 -31.27 7.89 -27.34
CA THR A 259 -31.71 7.61 -25.95
C THR A 259 -31.16 8.61 -24.93
N ARG A 260 -30.24 9.49 -25.33
CA ARG A 260 -29.72 10.58 -24.48
C ARG A 260 -30.17 11.92 -25.04
N SER A 261 -31.00 12.62 -24.26
CA SER A 261 -31.46 13.97 -24.57
C SER A 261 -30.26 14.91 -24.71
N TRP A 262 -30.19 15.62 -25.84
CA TRP A 262 -29.20 16.67 -26.05
C TRP A 262 -29.68 17.94 -25.35
N LEU A 263 -29.12 18.24 -24.18
CA LEU A 263 -29.15 19.59 -23.62
C LEU A 263 -27.77 20.20 -23.85
N ALA A 264 -27.67 21.01 -24.89
CA ALA A 264 -26.50 21.85 -25.11
C ALA A 264 -26.45 22.92 -24.00
N ALA A 265 -25.51 22.80 -23.08
CA ALA A 265 -25.22 23.86 -22.12
C ALA A 265 -24.46 24.99 -22.81
N GLY A 266 -25.21 25.99 -23.29
CA GLY A 266 -24.66 27.30 -23.64
C GLY A 266 -25.15 27.88 -24.96
N GLY A 267 -26.36 28.43 -24.97
CA GLY A 267 -26.72 29.54 -25.86
C GLY A 267 -27.61 29.22 -27.06
N ALA A 268 -28.79 29.86 -27.03
CA ALA A 268 -29.75 30.08 -28.09
C ALA A 268 -30.65 28.90 -28.52
N LEU A 269 -31.93 29.05 -28.15
CA LEU A 269 -33.08 28.66 -28.97
C LEU A 269 -32.74 28.74 -30.46
N GLY A 270 -32.80 27.58 -31.12
CA GLY A 270 -32.74 27.48 -32.56
C GLY A 270 -33.60 26.31 -32.97
N GLN A 271 -34.88 26.61 -33.23
CA GLN A 271 -35.82 25.70 -33.87
C GLN A 271 -35.14 24.92 -35.01
N ARG A 272 -35.55 23.67 -35.24
CA ARG A 272 -35.29 22.96 -36.51
C ARG A 272 -35.50 23.94 -37.66
N PRO A 273 -34.49 24.34 -38.44
CA PRO A 273 -34.76 24.99 -39.70
C PRO A 273 -35.28 23.87 -40.61
N ARG A 274 -36.59 23.79 -40.78
CA ARG A 274 -37.17 23.08 -41.94
C ARG A 274 -36.78 23.90 -43.16
N VAL A 275 -35.61 23.64 -43.72
CA VAL A 275 -35.22 24.15 -45.03
C VAL A 275 -35.71 23.13 -46.06
N PRO A 276 -36.70 23.46 -46.90
CA PRO A 276 -37.10 22.56 -47.99
C PRO A 276 -35.91 22.37 -48.94
N GLY A 277 -35.58 21.13 -49.27
CA GLY A 277 -34.54 20.80 -50.28
C GLY A 277 -33.17 20.39 -49.75
N ARG A 278 -32.91 20.35 -48.43
CA ARG A 278 -31.68 19.75 -47.86
C ARG A 278 -32.01 18.51 -47.04
N SER A 279 -31.28 17.42 -47.28
CA SER A 279 -31.46 16.19 -46.50
C SER A 279 -30.94 16.38 -45.07
N VAL A 280 -31.53 15.67 -44.10
CA VAL A 280 -31.08 15.63 -42.69
C VAL A 280 -29.58 15.33 -42.59
N HIS A 281 -29.04 14.59 -43.56
CA HIS A 281 -27.62 14.26 -43.68
C HIS A 281 -26.74 15.48 -44.00
N GLN A 282 -27.18 16.39 -44.87
CA GLN A 282 -26.44 17.60 -45.22
C GLN A 282 -26.40 18.59 -44.05
N LEU A 283 -27.51 18.73 -43.31
CA LEU A 283 -27.57 19.58 -42.12
C LEU A 283 -26.69 19.03 -40.98
N ALA A 284 -26.62 17.71 -40.82
CA ALA A 284 -25.73 17.05 -39.86
C ALA A 284 -24.25 17.19 -40.23
N GLN A 285 -23.91 17.05 -41.52
CA GLN A 285 -22.56 17.30 -42.01
C GLN A 285 -22.15 18.76 -41.83
N ASP A 286 -23.04 19.72 -42.10
CA ASP A 286 -22.77 21.14 -41.91
C ASP A 286 -22.60 21.50 -40.42
N GLN A 287 -23.38 20.90 -39.53
CA GLN A 287 -23.19 21.05 -38.08
C GLN A 287 -21.84 20.44 -37.62
N TRP A 288 -21.52 19.21 -38.04
CA TRP A 288 -20.25 18.56 -37.70
C TRP A 288 -19.04 19.32 -38.23
N ARG A 289 -19.12 19.87 -39.46
CA ARG A 289 -18.05 20.71 -40.03
C ARG A 289 -17.87 22.05 -39.31
N ARG A 290 -18.92 22.58 -38.66
CA ARG A 290 -18.84 23.82 -37.88
C ARG A 290 -18.29 23.60 -36.47
N THR A 291 -18.52 22.43 -35.87
CA THR A 291 -17.99 22.06 -34.54
C THR A 291 -16.62 21.36 -34.60
N ALA A 292 -16.29 20.68 -35.70
CA ALA A 292 -15.01 19.99 -35.89
C ALA A 292 -14.01 20.84 -36.68
N VAL A 293 -13.58 21.97 -36.12
CA VAL A 293 -12.41 22.70 -36.67
C VAL A 293 -11.49 23.08 -35.52
N HIS A 294 -10.43 22.30 -35.34
CA HIS A 294 -9.24 22.76 -34.64
C HIS A 294 -8.21 23.23 -35.68
N PRO A 295 -7.50 24.34 -35.42
CA PRO A 295 -6.38 24.74 -36.26
C PRO A 295 -5.35 23.61 -36.29
N ALA A 296 -4.97 23.17 -37.48
CA ALA A 296 -3.89 22.20 -37.65
C ALA A 296 -2.63 22.69 -36.91
N GLY A 297 -2.06 21.86 -36.02
CA GLY A 297 -0.75 22.13 -35.42
C GLY A 297 -0.65 22.23 -33.88
N LYS A 298 -1.71 21.97 -33.10
CA LYS A 298 -1.60 21.87 -31.62
C LYS A 298 -1.94 20.47 -31.09
N PRO A 299 -0.98 19.53 -31.09
CA PRO A 299 -1.20 18.13 -30.68
C PRO A 299 -1.75 17.97 -29.26
N ASN A 300 -1.47 18.94 -28.38
CA ASN A 300 -1.77 18.83 -26.96
C ASN A 300 -3.28 18.68 -26.69
N GLN A 301 -4.17 19.24 -27.52
CA GLN A 301 -5.61 19.25 -27.26
C GLN A 301 -6.29 17.88 -27.50
N ASN A 302 -5.69 16.97 -28.27
CA ASN A 302 -6.24 15.63 -28.53
C ASN A 302 -5.78 14.55 -27.53
N ALA A 303 -5.16 14.97 -26.42
CA ALA A 303 -4.52 14.05 -25.49
C ALA A 303 -5.50 13.13 -24.73
N PHE A 304 -6.79 13.46 -24.65
CA PHE A 304 -7.80 12.58 -24.06
C PHE A 304 -8.05 11.35 -24.94
N ILE A 305 -8.35 11.56 -26.22
CA ILE A 305 -8.55 10.45 -27.15
C ILE A 305 -7.25 9.69 -27.44
N GLU A 306 -6.09 10.35 -27.44
CA GLU A 306 -4.80 9.63 -27.55
C GLU A 306 -4.59 8.64 -26.39
N ARG A 307 -4.91 9.06 -25.15
CA ARG A 307 -4.82 8.17 -23.99
C ARG A 307 -5.84 7.03 -24.07
N PHE A 308 -7.06 7.33 -24.51
CA PHE A 308 -8.10 6.33 -24.74
C PHE A 308 -7.65 5.32 -25.79
N ASN A 309 -7.21 5.78 -26.96
CA ASN A 309 -6.75 4.96 -28.08
C ASN A 309 -5.60 4.05 -27.66
N ARG A 310 -4.63 4.55 -26.90
CA ARG A 310 -3.57 3.70 -26.35
C ARG A 310 -4.15 2.58 -25.46
N THR A 311 -5.11 2.91 -24.61
CA THR A 311 -5.73 1.93 -23.72
C THR A 311 -6.50 0.88 -24.52
N PHE A 312 -7.32 1.30 -25.48
CA PHE A 312 -8.06 0.41 -26.36
C PHE A 312 -7.12 -0.50 -27.18
N ARG A 313 -5.99 0.03 -27.67
CA ARG A 313 -4.99 -0.78 -28.35
C ARG A 313 -4.35 -1.82 -27.43
N GLU A 314 -3.87 -1.42 -26.26
CA GLU A 314 -3.20 -2.31 -25.30
C GLU A 314 -4.15 -3.34 -24.66
N GLU A 315 -5.44 -3.02 -24.53
CA GLU A 315 -6.44 -3.87 -23.84
C GLU A 315 -7.34 -4.66 -24.81
N VAL A 316 -7.37 -4.34 -26.12
CA VAL A 316 -8.20 -5.05 -27.11
C VAL A 316 -7.38 -5.46 -28.32
N LEU A 317 -6.84 -4.49 -29.06
CA LEU A 317 -6.25 -4.76 -30.38
C LEU A 317 -4.96 -5.60 -30.29
N ASP A 318 -4.03 -5.26 -29.41
CA ASP A 318 -2.75 -5.95 -29.27
C ASP A 318 -2.88 -7.32 -28.58
N LEU A 319 -4.00 -7.56 -27.86
CA LEU A 319 -4.24 -8.81 -27.13
C LEU A 319 -4.92 -9.89 -27.98
N ASN A 320 -5.55 -9.52 -29.10
CA ASN A 320 -6.41 -10.41 -29.86
C ASN A 320 -5.93 -10.51 -31.32
N LEU A 321 -6.07 -11.70 -31.89
CA LEU A 321 -5.86 -11.94 -33.32
C LEU A 321 -7.21 -12.20 -33.98
N PHE A 322 -7.81 -11.16 -34.55
CA PHE A 322 -9.18 -11.21 -35.09
C PHE A 322 -9.22 -11.82 -36.50
N ALA A 323 -10.12 -12.78 -36.73
CA ALA A 323 -10.37 -13.37 -38.04
C ALA A 323 -11.38 -12.55 -38.87
N CYS A 324 -12.35 -11.92 -38.22
CA CYS A 324 -13.40 -11.14 -38.89
C CYS A 324 -13.74 -9.84 -38.14
N LEU A 325 -14.50 -8.95 -38.79
CA LEU A 325 -14.91 -7.67 -38.17
C LEU A 325 -15.91 -7.84 -37.03
N ASP A 326 -16.69 -8.91 -37.02
CA ASP A 326 -17.71 -9.12 -36.00
C ASP A 326 -17.07 -9.47 -34.64
N GLU A 327 -15.99 -10.24 -34.63
CA GLU A 327 -15.18 -10.47 -33.43
C GLU A 327 -14.61 -9.16 -32.88
N VAL A 328 -14.14 -8.25 -33.75
CA VAL A 328 -13.64 -6.94 -33.32
C VAL A 328 -14.76 -6.11 -32.70
N ARG A 329 -15.96 -6.12 -33.30
CA ARG A 329 -17.14 -5.39 -32.78
C ARG A 329 -17.57 -5.91 -31.44
N GLU A 330 -17.63 -7.24 -31.28
CA GLU A 330 -17.99 -7.88 -30.01
C GLU A 330 -16.96 -7.56 -28.92
N ALA A 331 -15.66 -7.70 -29.22
CA ALA A 331 -14.60 -7.37 -28.28
C ALA A 331 -14.64 -5.88 -27.88
N ALA A 332 -14.85 -4.98 -28.84
CA ALA A 332 -14.99 -3.55 -28.57
C ALA A 332 -16.22 -3.23 -27.70
N HIS A 333 -17.35 -3.90 -27.94
CA HIS A 333 -18.57 -3.73 -27.16
C HIS A 333 -18.39 -4.13 -25.70
N TRP A 334 -17.91 -5.35 -25.44
CA TRP A 334 -17.68 -5.83 -24.08
C TRP A 334 -16.62 -5.01 -23.36
N TRP A 335 -15.56 -4.63 -24.06
CA TRP A 335 -14.53 -3.76 -23.50
C TRP A 335 -15.09 -2.38 -23.16
N MET A 336 -15.97 -1.80 -23.97
CA MET A 336 -16.58 -0.49 -23.69
C MET A 336 -17.43 -0.52 -22.42
N ILE A 337 -18.19 -1.61 -22.20
CA ILE A 337 -18.95 -1.82 -20.96
C ILE A 337 -18.01 -1.87 -19.76
N ASP A 338 -16.99 -2.73 -19.80
CA ASP A 338 -16.03 -2.87 -18.70
C ASP A 338 -15.24 -1.56 -18.44
N TYR A 339 -14.80 -0.88 -19.50
CA TYR A 339 -14.12 0.40 -19.43
C TYR A 339 -14.97 1.48 -18.73
N ASN A 340 -16.27 1.54 -19.04
CA ASN A 340 -17.16 2.54 -18.46
C ASN A 340 -17.64 2.21 -17.04
N GLN A 341 -17.82 0.92 -16.73
CA GLN A 341 -18.50 0.48 -15.51
C GLN A 341 -17.57 -0.07 -14.43
N ALA A 342 -16.47 -0.74 -14.79
CA ALA A 342 -15.62 -1.46 -13.83
C ALA A 342 -14.19 -0.90 -13.76
N ARG A 343 -13.63 -0.41 -14.88
CA ARG A 343 -12.27 0.07 -14.96
C ARG A 343 -12.09 1.37 -14.16
N SER A 344 -11.12 1.39 -13.23
CA SER A 344 -10.78 2.63 -12.51
C SER A 344 -9.99 3.60 -13.39
N HIS A 345 -10.14 4.91 -13.19
CA HIS A 345 -9.39 5.94 -13.91
C HIS A 345 -8.61 6.86 -12.98
N ASP A 346 -7.29 6.92 -13.13
CA ASP A 346 -6.42 7.75 -12.27
C ASP A 346 -6.78 9.25 -12.40
N SER A 347 -7.16 9.68 -13.60
CA SER A 347 -7.62 11.05 -13.86
C SER A 347 -8.97 11.39 -13.20
N LEU A 348 -9.73 10.38 -12.79
CA LEU A 348 -11.02 10.51 -12.10
C LEU A 348 -10.90 10.11 -10.62
N GLY A 349 -9.66 10.07 -10.08
CA GLY A 349 -9.44 9.70 -8.68
C GLY A 349 -9.75 8.24 -8.36
N GLY A 350 -9.66 7.33 -9.35
CA GLY A 350 -9.96 5.90 -9.18
C GLY A 350 -11.43 5.53 -9.41
N MET A 351 -12.30 6.50 -9.74
CA MET A 351 -13.67 6.25 -10.15
C MET A 351 -13.73 5.71 -11.58
N THR A 352 -14.82 5.01 -11.91
CA THR A 352 -15.18 4.68 -13.29
C THR A 352 -15.85 5.87 -13.98
N PRO A 353 -15.88 5.93 -15.33
CA PRO A 353 -16.59 6.99 -16.04
C PRO A 353 -18.06 7.16 -15.61
N VAL A 354 -18.76 6.05 -15.35
CA VAL A 354 -20.15 6.07 -14.88
C VAL A 354 -20.25 6.56 -13.43
N GLU A 355 -19.38 6.09 -12.53
CA GLU A 355 -19.34 6.56 -11.14
C GLU A 355 -19.08 8.08 -11.08
N TYR A 356 -18.14 8.56 -11.90
CA TYR A 356 -17.82 9.98 -11.99
C TYR A 356 -18.99 10.79 -12.56
N ARG A 357 -19.67 10.30 -13.60
CA ARG A 357 -20.89 10.90 -14.13
C ARG A 357 -21.93 11.07 -13.04
N ASN A 358 -22.30 9.99 -12.38
CA ASN A 358 -23.39 10.00 -11.39
C ASN A 358 -23.07 10.95 -10.23
N LYS A 359 -21.82 10.92 -9.73
CA LYS A 359 -21.39 11.77 -8.62
C LYS A 359 -21.46 13.27 -8.92
N TYR A 360 -21.08 13.69 -10.13
CA TYR A 360 -20.90 15.10 -10.46
C TYR A 360 -22.00 15.66 -11.37
N ALA A 361 -22.77 14.82 -12.05
CA ALA A 361 -23.94 15.24 -12.82
C ALA A 361 -25.16 15.49 -11.93
N GLU A 362 -25.36 14.69 -10.87
CA GLU A 362 -26.47 14.86 -9.92
C GLU A 362 -26.26 16.02 -8.94
N SER A 363 -25.01 16.47 -8.72
CA SER A 363 -24.72 17.70 -7.98
C SER A 363 -25.04 18.99 -8.76
N SER A 364 -25.57 18.88 -9.98
CA SER A 364 -26.11 20.00 -10.73
C SER A 364 -27.53 20.30 -10.24
N THR A 365 -27.68 21.40 -9.52
CA THR A 365 -28.93 21.93 -8.93
C THR A 365 -29.98 22.32 -9.98
N PHE A 366 -30.47 21.36 -10.76
CA PHE A 366 -31.63 21.56 -11.62
C PHE A 366 -32.82 20.85 -10.98
N GLU A 367 -33.60 21.60 -10.20
CA GLU A 367 -34.95 21.20 -9.83
C GLU A 367 -35.75 21.02 -11.12
N VAL A 368 -36.32 19.83 -11.31
CA VAL A 368 -37.29 19.56 -12.37
C VAL A 368 -38.61 20.21 -11.92
N PRO A 369 -39.16 21.20 -12.65
CA PRO A 369 -40.50 21.70 -12.35
C PRO A 369 -41.50 20.56 -12.54
N ALA A 370 -42.39 20.41 -11.56
CA ALA A 370 -43.42 19.37 -11.49
C ALA A 370 -44.36 19.31 -12.69
#